data_AF-A0A927AVB6-F1
#
_entry.id   AF-A0A927AVB6-F1
#
_cell.length_a   1.000
_cell.length_b   1.000
_cell.length_c   1.000
_cell.angle_alpha   90.00
_cell.angle_beta   90.00
_cell.angle_gamma   90.00
#
_symmetry.space_group_name_H-M   'P 1'
#
loop_
_entity.id
_entity.type
_entity.pdbx_description
1 polymer ?
#
loop_
_entity_poly.entity_id
_entity_poly.type
_entity_poly.pdbx_seq_one_letter_code
_entity_poly.pdbx_strand_id
1 'polypeptide(L)'
;METIETKPKDYSHILGWGIDADPKNDPTYPIKNRTDRDGVPVEQKGYTWERPSQQPVDIEVLHSNERPNVSAVFGTSVPPSGLSGHIRRFAFRFSESEYGHWLPLLIADRVNVVEGIIDDLKQSRVPNIFAEKGMKADWKYNRQGLLRQALIGVVVTATVFAFLSRKKRPHKA
;
A
#
# COMPACT_ATOMS: atom_id res chain seq x y z
N MET A 1 -12.12 -29.71 -4.34
CA MET A 1 -12.05 -28.55 -5.24
C MET A 1 -13.45 -27.96 -5.28
N GLU A 2 -13.81 -27.22 -4.22
CA GLU A 2 -15.16 -26.68 -4.04
C GLU A 2 -15.42 -25.56 -5.05
N THR A 3 -16.50 -25.73 -5.81
CA THR A 3 -17.03 -24.77 -6.76
C THR A 3 -17.48 -23.52 -6.03
N ILE A 4 -16.87 -22.39 -6.35
CA ILE A 4 -17.26 -21.06 -5.86
C ILE A 4 -18.70 -20.81 -6.34
N GLU A 5 -19.68 -20.84 -5.43
CA GLU A 5 -21.06 -20.44 -5.75
C GLU A 5 -21.07 -18.98 -6.24
N THR A 6 -21.19 -18.77 -7.55
CA THR A 6 -21.37 -17.45 -8.14
C THR A 6 -22.85 -17.05 -8.04
N LYS A 7 -23.33 -16.76 -6.83
CA LYS A 7 -24.59 -16.00 -6.70
C LYS A 7 -24.33 -14.57 -7.22
N PRO A 8 -25.13 -14.06 -8.17
CA PRO A 8 -25.05 -12.66 -8.56
C PRO A 8 -25.42 -11.83 -7.33
N LYS A 9 -24.45 -11.05 -6.82
CA LYS A 9 -24.71 -10.09 -5.74
C LYS A 9 -25.68 -9.03 -6.26
N ASP A 10 -26.71 -8.74 -5.48
CA ASP A 10 -27.65 -7.66 -5.79
C ASP A 10 -27.01 -6.30 -5.47
N TYR A 11 -26.79 -5.50 -6.51
CA TYR A 11 -26.17 -4.17 -6.45
C TYR A 11 -27.18 -3.05 -6.74
N SER A 12 -28.49 -3.34 -6.75
CA SER A 12 -29.55 -2.36 -7.04
C SER A 12 -29.54 -1.14 -6.10
N HIS A 13 -28.94 -1.27 -4.91
CA HIS A 13 -28.77 -0.19 -3.94
C HIS A 13 -27.71 0.86 -4.35
N ILE A 14 -26.84 0.55 -5.32
CA ILE A 14 -25.82 1.48 -5.82
C ILE A 14 -26.44 2.29 -6.97
N LEU A 15 -26.64 3.59 -6.75
CA LEU A 15 -27.20 4.49 -7.76
C LEU A 15 -26.30 4.51 -9.00
N GLY A 16 -26.86 4.17 -10.18
CA GLY A 16 -26.12 4.12 -11.44
C GLY A 16 -25.35 2.81 -11.69
N TRP A 17 -25.51 1.79 -10.83
CA TRP A 17 -24.89 0.49 -11.09
C TRP A 17 -25.40 -0.15 -12.39
N GLY A 18 -24.47 -0.60 -13.24
CA GLY A 18 -24.81 -1.20 -14.53
C GLY A 18 -25.25 -0.20 -15.60
N ILE A 19 -25.10 1.11 -15.40
CA ILE A 19 -25.43 2.13 -16.42
C ILE A 19 -24.60 1.96 -17.70
N ASP A 20 -23.36 1.50 -17.56
CA ASP A 20 -22.44 1.21 -18.68
C ASP A 20 -22.60 -0.22 -19.22
N ALA A 21 -23.52 -1.01 -18.68
CA ALA A 21 -23.74 -2.40 -19.11
C ALA A 21 -24.52 -2.48 -20.43
N ASP A 22 -25.35 -1.47 -20.75
CA ASP A 22 -26.01 -1.39 -22.06
C ASP A 22 -25.07 -0.74 -23.08
N PRO A 23 -24.61 -1.47 -24.12
CA PRO A 23 -23.79 -0.93 -25.19
C PRO A 23 -24.41 0.28 -25.91
N LYS A 24 -25.74 0.40 -25.90
CA LYS A 24 -26.47 1.49 -26.56
C LYS A 24 -26.40 2.81 -25.80
N ASN A 25 -26.03 2.78 -24.53
CA ASN A 25 -25.85 3.98 -23.71
C ASN A 25 -24.52 4.71 -24.01
N ASP A 26 -23.67 4.10 -24.84
CA ASP A 26 -22.39 4.66 -25.20
C ASP A 26 -22.52 5.63 -26.39
N PRO A 27 -22.06 6.89 -26.28
CA PRO A 27 -22.16 7.88 -27.36
C PRO A 27 -21.37 7.51 -28.62
N THR A 28 -20.45 6.54 -28.53
CA THR A 28 -19.64 6.05 -29.65
C THR A 28 -20.22 4.80 -30.31
N TYR A 29 -21.32 4.24 -29.81
CA TYR A 29 -22.03 3.12 -30.44
C TYR A 29 -22.91 3.62 -31.59
N PRO A 30 -22.94 2.96 -32.78
CA PRO A 30 -22.18 1.79 -33.22
C PRO A 30 -20.87 2.13 -33.97
N ILE A 31 -20.45 3.40 -33.96
CA ILE A 31 -19.36 3.92 -34.82
C ILE A 31 -18.00 3.31 -34.43
N LYS A 32 -17.75 3.09 -33.14
CA LYS A 32 -16.50 2.53 -32.63
C LYS A 32 -16.56 1.00 -32.61
N ASN A 33 -15.82 0.36 -33.52
CA ASN A 33 -15.53 -1.08 -33.44
C ASN A 33 -14.59 -1.34 -32.26
N ARG A 34 -15.13 -1.81 -31.14
CA ARG A 34 -14.38 -2.23 -29.93
C ARG A 34 -13.84 -3.65 -30.07
N THR A 35 -13.09 -3.87 -31.13
CA THR A 35 -12.45 -5.14 -31.45
C THR A 35 -11.04 -5.18 -30.91
N ASP A 36 -10.65 -6.34 -30.38
CA ASP A 36 -9.24 -6.66 -30.19
C ASP A 36 -8.52 -6.84 -31.55
N ARG A 37 -7.25 -7.26 -31.51
CA ARG A 37 -6.41 -7.51 -32.68
C ARG A 37 -7.03 -8.49 -33.70
N ASP A 38 -8.00 -9.31 -33.29
CA ASP A 38 -8.58 -10.42 -34.08
C ASP A 38 -10.04 -10.18 -34.48
N GLY A 39 -10.58 -8.98 -34.30
CA GLY A 39 -11.92 -8.63 -34.79
C GLY A 39 -13.07 -9.14 -33.92
N VAL A 40 -12.80 -9.54 -32.68
CA VAL A 40 -13.82 -10.04 -31.75
C VAL A 40 -14.25 -8.93 -30.77
N PRO A 41 -15.55 -8.72 -30.49
CA PRO A 41 -16.01 -7.74 -29.49
C PRO A 41 -15.70 -8.26 -28.08
N VAL A 42 -14.50 -7.97 -27.58
CA VAL A 42 -13.98 -8.47 -26.29
C VAL A 42 -14.16 -7.44 -25.17
N GLU A 43 -14.05 -6.15 -25.48
CA GLU A 43 -13.95 -5.09 -24.45
C GLU A 43 -15.16 -5.02 -23.50
N GLN A 44 -16.36 -5.41 -23.96
CA GLN A 44 -17.58 -5.38 -23.14
C GLN A 44 -17.81 -6.65 -22.30
N LYS A 45 -17.07 -7.74 -22.56
CA LYS A 45 -17.22 -9.00 -21.81
C LYS A 45 -16.26 -9.12 -20.62
N GLY A 46 -15.45 -8.09 -20.36
CA GLY A 46 -14.50 -8.07 -19.25
C GLY A 46 -13.33 -9.04 -19.43
N TYR A 47 -12.92 -9.73 -18.37
CA TYR A 47 -11.80 -10.66 -18.37
C TYR A 47 -12.14 -11.99 -19.08
N THR A 48 -12.29 -11.98 -20.39
CA THR A 48 -12.56 -13.17 -21.23
C THR A 48 -11.32 -13.99 -21.59
N TRP A 49 -10.13 -13.53 -21.21
CA TRP A 49 -8.89 -14.26 -21.40
C TRP A 49 -8.68 -15.30 -20.28
N GLU A 50 -8.03 -16.40 -20.63
CA GLU A 50 -7.65 -17.43 -19.65
C GLU A 50 -6.66 -16.84 -18.64
N ARG A 51 -7.02 -16.82 -17.36
CA ARG A 51 -6.14 -16.28 -16.32
C ARG A 51 -4.92 -17.19 -16.15
N PRO A 52 -3.72 -16.61 -15.96
CA PRO A 52 -2.53 -17.38 -15.69
C PRO A 52 -2.68 -18.10 -14.35
N SER A 53 -1.94 -19.20 -14.19
CA SER A 53 -1.90 -19.95 -12.94
C SER A 53 -1.53 -19.02 -11.78
N GLN A 54 -2.34 -19.07 -10.72
CA GLN A 54 -2.09 -18.32 -9.49
C GLN A 54 -0.82 -18.85 -8.82
N GLN A 55 0.10 -17.96 -8.44
CA GLN A 55 1.24 -18.37 -7.62
C GLN A 55 0.78 -18.79 -6.20
N PRO A 56 1.51 -19.68 -5.51
CA PRO A 56 1.19 -20.08 -4.14
C PRO A 56 1.13 -18.87 -3.19
N VAL A 57 0.13 -18.86 -2.30
CA VAL A 57 -0.08 -17.81 -1.30
C VAL A 57 0.32 -18.34 0.06
N ASP A 58 1.63 -18.29 0.35
CA ASP A 58 2.21 -18.81 1.60
C ASP A 58 2.36 -17.74 2.69
N ILE A 59 2.09 -16.48 2.34
CA ILE A 59 2.22 -15.32 3.21
C ILE A 59 0.97 -14.45 3.13
N GLU A 60 0.81 -13.55 4.10
CA GLU A 60 -0.24 -12.53 4.04
C GLU A 60 0.03 -11.57 2.88
N VAL A 61 -0.91 -11.49 1.94
CA VAL A 61 -0.89 -10.58 0.79
C VAL A 61 -2.02 -9.58 0.94
N LEU A 62 -1.65 -8.32 1.13
CA LEU A 62 -2.62 -7.23 1.15
C LEU A 62 -2.94 -6.82 -0.29
N HIS A 63 -4.22 -6.81 -0.63
CA HIS A 63 -4.71 -6.49 -1.96
C HIS A 63 -5.82 -5.44 -1.89
N SER A 64 -6.12 -4.85 -3.04
CA SER A 64 -7.20 -3.89 -3.22
C SER A 64 -8.52 -4.39 -2.64
N ASN A 65 -9.22 -3.54 -1.89
CA ASN A 65 -10.60 -3.82 -1.45
C ASN A 65 -11.61 -3.78 -2.61
N GLU A 66 -11.26 -3.10 -3.71
CA GLU A 66 -12.07 -3.01 -4.93
C GLU A 66 -11.95 -4.27 -5.81
N ARG A 67 -10.87 -5.04 -5.63
CA ARG A 67 -10.61 -6.26 -6.40
C ARG A 67 -10.54 -7.45 -5.46
N PRO A 68 -11.58 -8.31 -5.40
CA PRO A 68 -11.64 -9.41 -4.44
C PRO A 68 -10.61 -10.52 -4.71
N ASN A 69 -10.02 -10.55 -5.91
CA ASN A 69 -9.04 -11.53 -6.30
C ASN A 69 -7.63 -10.98 -6.14
N VAL A 70 -6.72 -11.79 -5.60
CA VAL A 70 -5.29 -11.53 -5.61
C VAL A 70 -4.77 -11.61 -7.05
N SER A 71 -3.76 -10.82 -7.40
CA SER A 71 -3.08 -10.91 -8.70
C SER A 71 -2.38 -12.26 -8.84
N ALA A 72 -2.28 -12.78 -10.06
CA ALA A 72 -1.64 -14.08 -10.31
C ALA A 72 -0.17 -14.13 -9.86
N VAL A 73 0.51 -12.99 -9.93
CA VAL A 73 1.85 -12.76 -9.37
C VAL A 73 1.80 -11.50 -8.51
N PHE A 74 2.44 -11.56 -7.35
CA PHE A 74 2.57 -10.53 -6.33
C PHE A 74 3.95 -10.62 -5.66
N GLY A 75 4.43 -9.51 -5.10
CA GLY A 75 5.72 -9.46 -4.42
C GLY A 75 5.69 -10.15 -3.05
N THR A 76 6.73 -10.92 -2.73
CA THR A 76 6.86 -11.65 -1.46
C THR A 76 8.03 -11.18 -0.59
N SER A 77 8.84 -10.23 -1.06
CA SER A 77 10.10 -9.84 -0.41
C SER A 77 9.92 -9.14 0.94
N VAL A 78 8.78 -8.49 1.17
CA VAL A 78 8.52 -7.70 2.39
C VAL A 78 7.10 -8.01 2.87
N PRO A 79 6.88 -9.16 3.53
CA PRO A 79 5.58 -9.48 4.09
C PRO A 79 5.19 -8.47 5.20
N PRO A 80 3.89 -8.18 5.41
CA PRO A 80 3.46 -7.28 6.48
C PRO A 80 3.81 -7.80 7.89
N SER A 81 4.90 -7.30 8.47
CA SER A 81 5.36 -7.65 9.82
C SER A 81 5.43 -6.44 10.74
N GLY A 82 5.46 -6.68 12.06
CA GLY A 82 5.66 -5.63 13.06
C GLY A 82 4.56 -4.56 13.07
N LEU A 83 4.88 -3.39 13.59
CA LEU A 83 4.05 -2.19 13.61
C LEU A 83 3.81 -1.66 12.19
N SER A 84 4.82 -1.66 11.31
CA SER A 84 4.62 -1.21 9.92
C SER A 84 3.60 -2.07 9.19
N GLY A 85 3.59 -3.39 9.42
CA GLY A 85 2.57 -4.31 8.91
C GLY A 85 1.16 -3.97 9.40
N HIS A 86 0.98 -3.60 10.68
CA HIS A 86 -0.33 -3.17 11.20
C HIS A 86 -0.83 -1.88 10.53
N ILE A 87 0.07 -0.93 10.28
CA ILE A 87 -0.26 0.31 9.58
C ILE A 87 -0.68 -0.02 8.13
N ARG A 88 0.02 -0.94 7.45
CA ARG A 88 -0.39 -1.41 6.11
C ARG A 88 -1.78 -2.05 6.16
N ARG A 89 -2.03 -3.00 7.08
CA ARG A 89 -3.37 -3.61 7.25
C ARG A 89 -4.47 -2.56 7.46
N PHE A 90 -4.18 -1.49 8.20
CA PHE A 90 -5.11 -0.38 8.37
C PHE A 90 -5.36 0.38 7.06
N ALA A 91 -4.31 0.70 6.29
CA ALA A 91 -4.42 1.39 5.00
C ALA A 91 -5.29 0.62 3.98
N PHE A 92 -5.16 -0.71 3.92
CA PHE A 92 -5.94 -1.55 2.98
C PHE A 92 -7.43 -1.68 3.34
N ARG A 93 -7.91 -1.04 4.42
CA ARG A 93 -9.34 -0.91 4.71
C ARG A 93 -10.02 0.19 3.91
N PHE A 94 -9.25 1.16 3.40
CA PHE A 94 -9.75 2.29 2.63
C PHE A 94 -9.60 2.04 1.12
N SER A 95 -10.44 2.68 0.31
CA SER A 95 -10.32 2.65 -1.16
C SER A 95 -9.00 3.27 -1.61
N GLU A 96 -8.45 2.78 -2.72
CA GLU A 96 -7.24 3.32 -3.34
C GLU A 96 -7.42 4.76 -3.82
N SER A 97 -8.65 5.25 -3.95
CA SER A 97 -8.95 6.65 -4.27
C SER A 97 -8.79 7.60 -3.08
N GLU A 98 -8.74 7.07 -1.85
CA GLU A 98 -8.72 7.87 -0.63
C GLU A 98 -7.31 8.07 -0.06
N TYR A 99 -7.08 9.25 0.53
CA TYR A 99 -5.84 9.54 1.25
C TYR A 99 -5.62 8.60 2.45
N GLY A 100 -6.69 8.02 3.01
CA GLY A 100 -6.61 7.03 4.09
C GLY A 100 -5.88 5.76 3.69
N HIS A 101 -5.80 5.44 2.40
CA HIS A 101 -4.99 4.34 1.89
C HIS A 101 -3.51 4.74 1.79
N TRP A 102 -3.21 5.87 1.14
CA TRP A 102 -1.84 6.22 0.77
C TRP A 102 -1.00 6.82 1.90
N LEU A 103 -1.58 7.71 2.72
CA LEU A 103 -0.83 8.39 3.78
C LEU A 103 -0.29 7.40 4.83
N PRO A 104 -1.06 6.41 5.32
CA PRO A 104 -0.52 5.42 6.24
C PRO A 104 0.56 4.54 5.61
N LEU A 105 0.48 4.20 4.31
CA LEU A 105 1.53 3.43 3.63
C LEU A 105 2.88 4.16 3.64
N LEU A 106 2.88 5.48 3.35
CA LEU A 106 4.10 6.29 3.43
C LEU A 106 4.70 6.28 4.85
N ILE A 107 3.85 6.33 5.88
CA ILE A 107 4.29 6.24 7.27
C ILE A 107 4.82 4.84 7.58
N ALA A 108 4.13 3.79 7.12
CA ALA A 108 4.53 2.41 7.31
C ALA A 108 5.94 2.14 6.77
N ASP A 109 6.31 2.72 5.63
CA ASP A 109 7.66 2.60 5.08
C ASP A 109 8.72 3.26 5.96
N ARG A 110 8.41 4.41 6.57
CA ARG A 110 9.33 5.05 7.54
C ARG A 110 9.46 4.24 8.82
N VAL A 111 8.37 3.67 9.32
CA VAL A 111 8.38 2.80 10.50
C VAL A 111 9.19 1.53 10.22
N ASN A 112 9.00 0.90 9.06
CA ASN A 112 9.70 -0.33 8.69
C ASN A 112 11.23 -0.17 8.68
N VAL A 113 11.74 1.00 8.26
CA VAL A 113 13.18 1.30 8.34
C VAL A 113 13.69 1.29 9.79
N VAL A 114 12.92 1.89 10.71
CA VAL A 114 13.28 1.93 12.14
C VAL A 114 13.19 0.54 12.76
N GLU A 115 12.17 -0.24 12.41
CA GLU A 115 12.03 -1.64 12.84
C GLU A 115 13.23 -2.49 12.38
N GLY A 116 13.63 -2.36 11.12
CA GLY A 116 14.82 -3.05 10.59
C GLY A 116 16.10 -2.71 11.35
N ILE A 117 16.33 -1.42 11.66
CA ILE A 117 17.50 -1.00 12.46
C ILE A 117 17.46 -1.60 13.87
N ILE A 118 16.27 -1.63 14.49
CA ILE A 118 16.09 -2.24 15.82
C ILE A 118 16.37 -3.75 15.77
N ASP A 119 15.89 -4.43 14.74
CA ASP A 119 16.08 -5.88 14.60
C ASP A 119 17.54 -6.25 14.26
N ASP A 120 18.23 -5.44 13.45
CA ASP A 120 19.67 -5.58 13.20
C ASP A 120 20.47 -5.45 14.50
N LEU A 121 20.15 -4.44 15.31
CA LEU A 121 20.77 -4.23 16.63
C LEU A 121 20.51 -5.41 17.59
N LYS A 122 19.30 -5.97 17.61
CA LYS A 122 18.98 -7.18 18.39
C LYS A 122 19.81 -8.38 17.93
N GLN A 123 20.05 -8.50 16.64
CA GLN A 123 20.88 -9.56 16.05
C GLN A 123 22.39 -9.28 16.18
N SER A 124 22.78 -8.24 16.93
CA SER A 124 24.17 -7.82 17.13
C SER A 124 24.90 -7.42 15.84
N ARG A 125 24.15 -7.06 14.79
CA ARG A 125 24.69 -6.44 13.58
C ARG A 125 24.55 -4.93 13.72
N VAL A 126 25.67 -4.22 13.84
CA VAL A 126 25.64 -2.75 13.83
C VAL A 126 25.72 -2.29 12.38
N PRO A 127 24.64 -1.75 11.79
CA PRO A 127 24.66 -1.28 10.41
C PRO A 127 25.60 -0.07 10.28
N ASN A 128 26.33 0.02 9.17
CA ASN A 128 27.22 1.16 8.92
C ASN A 128 26.44 2.29 8.25
N ILE A 129 25.48 2.85 8.98
CA ILE A 129 24.55 3.88 8.49
C ILE A 129 25.31 5.08 7.91
N PHE A 130 26.46 5.45 8.48
CA PHE A 130 27.28 6.57 8.01
C PHE A 130 27.87 6.35 6.62
N ALA A 131 28.30 5.12 6.32
CA ALA A 131 28.82 4.78 5.00
C ALA A 131 27.68 4.54 4.00
N GLU A 132 26.64 3.81 4.40
CA GLU A 132 25.51 3.43 3.54
C GLU A 132 24.65 4.63 3.12
N LYS A 133 24.46 5.61 4.00
CA LYS A 133 23.77 6.86 3.65
C LYS A 133 24.66 7.87 2.91
N GLY A 134 25.95 7.58 2.72
CA GLY A 134 26.86 8.50 2.03
C GLY A 134 27.13 9.80 2.79
N MET A 135 27.00 9.82 4.12
CA MET A 135 27.09 11.05 4.92
C MET A 135 28.45 11.76 4.80
N LYS A 136 29.52 11.04 4.42
CA LYS A 136 30.83 11.64 4.10
C LYS A 136 30.76 12.55 2.87
N ALA A 137 30.00 12.17 1.85
CA ALA A 137 29.77 12.99 0.66
C ALA A 137 28.88 14.18 1.01
N ASP A 138 27.79 13.95 1.76
CA ASP A 138 26.92 15.03 2.23
C ASP A 138 27.69 16.05 3.08
N TRP A 139 28.58 15.60 3.96
CA TRP A 139 29.44 16.50 4.72
C TRP A 139 30.45 17.24 3.86
N LYS A 140 30.84 16.71 2.70
CA LYS A 140 31.80 17.39 1.82
C LYS A 140 31.10 18.41 0.90
N TYR A 141 29.94 18.06 0.35
CA TYR A 141 29.27 18.81 -0.71
C TYR A 141 27.99 19.53 -0.25
N ASN A 142 27.34 19.08 0.82
CA ASN A 142 26.05 19.60 1.31
C ASN A 142 25.94 19.64 2.84
N ARG A 143 26.90 20.30 3.51
CA ARG A 143 26.93 20.42 4.98
C ARG A 143 25.65 21.04 5.54
N GLN A 144 25.13 22.07 4.87
CA GLN A 144 23.94 22.78 5.33
C GLN A 144 22.69 21.88 5.27
N GLY A 145 22.54 21.08 4.22
CA GLY A 145 21.46 20.10 4.11
C GLY A 145 21.52 19.05 5.22
N LEU A 146 22.72 18.49 5.46
CA LEU A 146 22.93 17.50 6.52
C LEU A 146 22.62 18.06 7.91
N LEU A 147 23.11 19.27 8.23
CA LEU A 147 22.84 19.91 9.51
C LEU A 147 21.35 20.22 9.69
N ARG A 148 20.67 20.67 8.64
CA ARG A 148 19.22 20.92 8.67
C ARG A 148 18.43 19.63 8.94
N GLN A 149 18.80 18.53 8.28
CA GLN A 149 18.18 17.22 8.51
C GLN A 149 18.42 16.74 9.94
N ALA A 150 19.66 16.87 10.45
CA ALA A 150 19.99 16.51 11.82
C ALA A 150 19.17 17.32 12.84
N LEU A 151 19.06 18.64 12.63
CA LEU A 151 18.28 19.52 13.49
C LEU A 151 16.79 19.15 13.47
N ILE A 152 16.21 18.92 12.28
CA ILE A 152 14.82 18.47 12.15
C ILE A 152 14.61 17.16 12.92
N GLY A 153 15.53 16.20 12.75
CA GLY A 153 15.48 14.91 13.46
C GLY A 153 15.48 15.10 14.98
N VAL A 154 16.36 15.94 15.51
CA VAL A 154 16.43 16.25 16.95
C VAL A 154 15.15 16.90 17.44
N VAL A 155 14.64 17.92 16.72
CA VAL A 155 13.42 18.63 17.11
C VAL A 155 12.22 17.68 17.13
N VAL A 156 12.02 16.88 16.08
CA VAL A 156 10.90 15.92 16.00
C VAL A 156 11.00 14.90 17.13
N THR A 157 12.18 14.32 17.34
CA THR A 157 12.40 13.32 18.39
C THR A 157 12.14 13.89 19.78
N ALA A 158 12.68 15.08 20.08
CA ALA A 158 12.46 15.77 21.35
C ALA A 158 10.98 16.12 21.56
N THR A 159 10.29 16.56 20.51
CA THR A 159 8.85 16.90 20.58
C THR A 159 8.01 15.67 20.88
N VAL A 160 8.26 14.56 20.17
CA VAL A 160 7.59 13.27 20.43
C VAL A 160 7.89 12.78 21.84
N PHE A 161 9.15 12.83 22.27
CA PHE A 161 9.56 12.42 23.61
C PHE A 161 8.88 13.26 24.70
N ALA A 162 8.84 14.58 24.54
CA ALA A 162 8.16 15.48 25.48
C ALA A 162 6.65 15.23 25.53
N PHE A 163 6.03 14.96 24.39
CA PHE A 163 4.60 14.63 24.30
C PHE A 163 4.28 13.31 25.01
N LEU A 164 5.08 12.26 24.78
CA LEU A 164 4.92 10.96 25.44
C LEU A 164 5.23 11.03 26.95
N SER A 165 6.22 11.84 27.35
CA SER A 165 6.62 12.02 28.76
C SER A 165 5.64 12.89 29.56
N ARG A 166 4.74 13.62 28.89
CA ARG A 166 3.78 14.53 29.53
C ARG A 166 2.71 13.82 30.36
N LYS A 167 2.58 12.49 30.29
CA LYS A 167 1.53 11.73 30.98
C LYS A 167 2.06 10.96 32.21
N LYS A 168 2.39 11.69 33.28
CA LYS A 168 2.29 11.25 34.69
C LYS A 168 2.15 12.47 35.61
N ARG A 169 0.96 13.08 35.66
CA ARG A 169 0.56 13.86 36.85
C ARG A 169 -0.48 13.02 37.60
N PRO A 170 -0.18 12.52 38.81
CA PRO A 170 -1.17 11.82 39.60
C PRO A 170 -2.30 12.80 39.93
N HIS A 171 -3.54 12.37 39.68
CA HIS A 171 -4.73 13.05 40.17
C HIS A 171 -4.66 13.01 41.71
N LYS A 172 -4.41 14.15 42.36
CA LYS A 172 -4.58 14.24 43.81
C LYS A 172 -6.08 14.08 44.10
N ALA A 173 -6.38 13.17 45.02
CA ALA A 173 -7.70 12.99 45.62
C ALA A 173 -8.06 14.20 46.48
#